data_AF-A0A6B3BFK4-F1
#
_entry.id   AF-A0A6B3BFK4-F1
#
_cell.length_a   1.000
_cell.length_b   1.000
_cell.length_c   1.000
_cell.angle_alpha   90.00
_cell.angle_beta   90.00
_cell.angle_gamma   90.00
#
_symmetry.space_group_name_H-M   'P 1'
#
loop_
_entity.id
_entity.type
_entity.pdbx_description
1 polymer ?
#
loop_
_entity_poly.entity_id
_entity_poly.type
_entity_poly.pdbx_seq_one_letter_code
_entity_poly.pdbx_strand_id
1 'polypeptide(L)'
;LLRAAHAHFSAVHRALPGEYAAKLALAYCAEQAGPGAGPSAYELFRAVHARNPSHVGAALGLARLALARGDRAAAVRVLDLVPDESRDHTVARVAALRIRAARLASGDHPLPGEPEIDAALKAIAAPVVAGDEAAWLLRTELYEWKLDAVRTTAGPPPPPRTWLRRGLPPPPVPGEREVRAELEQCYRWLARQRQKPEDHERLIDLSHAVRPQTRF
;
A
#
# COMPACT_ATOMS: atom_id res chain seq x y z
N LEU A 1 -23.42 -11.72 -12.51
CA LEU A 1 -23.47 -11.26 -11.10
C LEU A 1 -23.52 -9.73 -11.00
N LEU A 2 -22.53 -8.98 -11.50
CA LEU A 2 -22.45 -7.51 -11.37
C LEU A 2 -23.71 -6.76 -11.89
N ARG A 3 -24.24 -7.14 -13.06
CA ARG A 3 -25.48 -6.53 -13.61
C ARG A 3 -26.71 -6.73 -12.71
N ALA A 4 -26.86 -7.91 -12.11
CA ALA A 4 -27.97 -8.20 -11.19
C ALA A 4 -27.81 -7.40 -9.89
N ALA A 5 -26.60 -7.34 -9.33
CA ALA A 5 -26.29 -6.50 -8.18
C ALA A 5 -26.63 -5.03 -8.46
N HIS A 6 -26.19 -4.49 -9.61
CA HIS A 6 -26.53 -3.13 -10.02
C HIS A 6 -28.05 -2.92 -10.03
N ALA A 7 -28.82 -3.79 -10.70
CA ALA A 7 -30.27 -3.67 -10.76
C ALA A 7 -30.94 -3.68 -9.36
N HIS A 8 -30.53 -4.57 -8.47
CA HIS A 8 -31.06 -4.63 -7.10
C HIS A 8 -30.71 -3.38 -6.30
N PHE A 9 -29.46 -2.94 -6.31
CA PHE A 9 -29.05 -1.73 -5.59
C PHE A 9 -29.63 -0.44 -6.21
N SER A 10 -29.89 -0.42 -7.52
CA SER A 10 -30.63 0.68 -8.17
C SER A 10 -32.08 0.73 -7.70
N ALA A 11 -32.72 -0.41 -7.45
CA ALA A 11 -34.06 -0.45 -6.88
C ALA A 11 -34.07 0.10 -5.44
N VAL A 12 -33.12 -0.34 -4.60
CA VAL A 12 -32.96 0.19 -3.24
C VAL A 12 -32.65 1.68 -3.25
N HIS A 13 -31.74 2.14 -4.11
CA HIS A 13 -31.37 3.55 -4.19
C HIS A 13 -32.54 4.44 -4.64
N ARG A 14 -33.40 3.95 -5.54
CA ARG A 14 -34.64 4.66 -5.92
C ARG A 14 -35.63 4.74 -4.77
N ALA A 15 -35.78 3.66 -3.99
CA ALA A 15 -36.67 3.64 -2.84
C ALA A 15 -36.12 4.46 -1.66
N LEU A 16 -34.80 4.45 -1.46
CA LEU A 16 -34.08 5.07 -0.34
C LEU A 16 -32.85 5.85 -0.86
N PRO A 17 -33.04 7.06 -1.42
CA PRO A 17 -31.94 7.84 -2.00
C PRO A 17 -30.88 8.27 -0.98
N GLY A 18 -31.21 8.28 0.31
CA GLY A 18 -30.30 8.60 1.40
C GLY A 18 -29.34 7.47 1.78
N GLU A 19 -29.66 6.22 1.43
CA GLU A 19 -28.97 5.03 1.93
C GLU A 19 -27.53 4.93 1.40
N TYR A 20 -26.54 4.84 2.31
CA TYR A 20 -25.13 4.79 1.94
C TYR A 20 -24.73 3.44 1.36
N ALA A 21 -25.24 2.34 1.92
CA ALA A 21 -24.87 1.01 1.43
C ALA A 21 -25.23 0.82 -0.04
N ALA A 22 -26.43 1.29 -0.45
CA ALA A 22 -26.88 1.25 -1.83
C ALA A 22 -25.99 2.12 -2.75
N LYS A 23 -25.64 3.34 -2.32
CA LYS A 23 -24.74 4.22 -3.10
C LYS A 23 -23.36 3.62 -3.28
N LEU A 24 -22.77 3.05 -2.22
CA LEU A 24 -21.44 2.45 -2.27
C LEU A 24 -21.42 1.20 -3.15
N ALA A 25 -22.46 0.36 -3.06
CA ALA A 25 -22.59 -0.81 -3.92
C ALA A 25 -22.75 -0.41 -5.39
N LEU A 26 -23.55 0.62 -5.69
CA LEU A 26 -23.67 1.18 -7.04
C LEU A 26 -22.36 1.81 -7.52
N ALA A 27 -21.64 2.52 -6.64
CA ALA A 27 -20.35 3.13 -6.95
C ALA A 27 -19.33 2.06 -7.34
N TYR A 28 -19.26 0.97 -6.57
CA TYR A 28 -18.40 -0.17 -6.88
C TYR A 28 -18.83 -0.86 -8.19
N CYS A 29 -20.13 -1.04 -8.43
CA CYS A 29 -20.59 -1.57 -9.71
C CYS A 29 -20.17 -0.70 -10.90
N ALA A 30 -20.29 0.62 -10.77
CA ALA A 30 -19.87 1.57 -11.80
C ALA A 30 -18.34 1.58 -11.99
N GLU A 31 -17.56 1.46 -10.90
CA GLU A 31 -16.11 1.34 -10.94
C GLU A 31 -15.68 0.10 -11.75
N GLN A 32 -16.34 -1.05 -11.53
CA GLN A 32 -16.02 -2.30 -12.21
C GLN A 32 -16.53 -2.36 -13.66
N ALA A 33 -17.67 -1.73 -13.95
CA ALA A 33 -18.26 -1.74 -15.29
C ALA A 33 -17.64 -0.72 -16.25
N GLY A 34 -16.95 0.31 -15.72
CA GLY A 34 -16.45 1.43 -16.51
C GLY A 34 -17.51 2.50 -16.79
N PRO A 35 -17.19 3.49 -17.64
CA PRO A 35 -18.09 4.60 -17.94
C PRO A 35 -19.42 4.11 -18.55
N GLY A 36 -20.54 4.59 -18.01
CA GLY A 36 -21.89 4.26 -18.49
C GLY A 36 -22.84 5.45 -18.39
N ALA A 37 -24.10 5.27 -18.77
CA ALA A 37 -25.09 6.34 -18.83
C ALA A 37 -25.64 6.80 -17.45
N GLY A 38 -25.25 6.15 -16.35
CA GLY A 38 -25.68 6.48 -14.99
C GLY A 38 -24.68 7.38 -14.24
N PRO A 39 -24.96 7.73 -12.97
CA PRO A 39 -24.00 8.45 -12.14
C PRO A 39 -22.69 7.67 -12.05
N SER A 40 -21.58 8.39 -12.19
CA SER A 40 -20.25 7.82 -12.13
C SER A 40 -19.94 7.28 -10.73
N ALA A 41 -19.02 6.31 -10.66
CA ALA A 41 -18.48 5.82 -9.40
C ALA A 41 -17.98 6.96 -8.50
N TYR A 42 -17.34 7.97 -9.12
CA TYR A 42 -16.82 9.14 -8.43
C TYR A 42 -17.94 9.94 -7.74
N GLU A 43 -19.02 10.24 -8.45
CA GLU A 43 -20.15 11.00 -7.89
C GLU A 43 -20.79 10.28 -6.71
N LEU A 44 -20.97 8.96 -6.82
CA LEU A 44 -21.58 8.15 -5.76
C LEU A 44 -20.68 8.05 -4.52
N PHE A 45 -19.39 7.75 -4.68
CA PHE A 45 -18.44 7.73 -3.56
C PHE A 45 -18.30 9.13 -2.94
N ARG A 46 -18.20 10.19 -3.76
CA ARG A 46 -18.10 11.57 -3.28
C ARG A 46 -19.35 12.00 -2.51
N ALA A 47 -20.55 11.61 -2.96
CA ALA A 47 -21.80 11.94 -2.27
C ALA A 47 -21.85 11.34 -0.86
N VAL A 48 -21.36 10.10 -0.68
CA VAL A 48 -21.27 9.48 0.65
C VAL A 48 -20.19 10.15 1.49
N HIS A 49 -18.98 10.35 0.94
CA HIS A 49 -17.86 10.93 1.68
C HIS A 49 -18.14 12.38 2.12
N ALA A 50 -18.75 13.21 1.26
CA ALA A 50 -19.10 14.59 1.59
C ALA A 50 -20.12 14.67 2.74
N ARG A 51 -20.98 13.67 2.90
CA ARG A 51 -21.98 13.63 3.98
C ARG A 51 -21.45 12.95 5.24
N ASN A 52 -20.57 11.96 5.09
CA ASN A 52 -19.96 11.24 6.19
C ASN A 52 -18.46 10.97 5.88
N PRO A 53 -17.56 11.90 6.22
CA PRO A 53 -16.13 11.74 6.01
C PRO A 53 -15.53 10.52 6.74
N SER A 54 -16.13 10.09 7.85
CA SER A 54 -15.70 8.93 8.62
C SER A 54 -15.99 7.59 7.94
N HIS A 55 -16.80 7.57 6.88
CA HIS A 55 -17.13 6.34 6.16
C HIS A 55 -15.96 5.87 5.27
N VAL A 56 -15.12 4.98 5.81
CA VAL A 56 -13.88 4.51 5.14
C VAL A 56 -14.11 3.94 3.74
N GLY A 57 -15.21 3.22 3.52
CA GLY A 57 -15.54 2.64 2.21
C GLY A 57 -15.66 3.68 1.09
N ALA A 58 -16.14 4.90 1.41
CA ALA A 58 -16.23 5.99 0.45
C ALA A 58 -14.86 6.59 0.15
N ALA A 59 -14.04 6.82 1.19
CA ALA A 59 -12.69 7.32 1.05
C ALA A 59 -11.79 6.35 0.26
N LEU A 60 -11.86 5.05 0.55
CA LEU A 60 -11.14 4.01 -0.20
C LEU A 60 -11.58 3.95 -1.67
N GLY A 61 -12.88 4.08 -1.95
CA GLY A 61 -13.39 4.15 -3.33
C GLY A 61 -12.84 5.35 -4.09
N LEU A 62 -12.86 6.54 -3.48
CA LEU A 62 -12.25 7.74 -4.06
C LEU A 62 -10.74 7.58 -4.27
N ALA A 63 -10.05 6.96 -3.31
CA ALA A 63 -8.62 6.69 -3.42
C ALA A 63 -8.31 5.75 -4.59
N ARG A 64 -9.05 4.65 -4.77
CA ARG A 64 -8.88 3.74 -5.92
C ARG A 64 -9.12 4.46 -7.25
N LEU A 65 -10.16 5.28 -7.34
CA LEU A 65 -10.43 6.07 -8.55
C LEU A 65 -9.33 7.11 -8.83
N ALA A 66 -8.70 7.69 -7.80
CA ALA A 66 -7.56 8.58 -7.97
C ALA A 66 -6.30 7.81 -8.46
N LEU A 67 -6.02 6.65 -7.86
CA LEU A 67 -4.92 5.78 -8.27
C LEU A 67 -5.06 5.26 -9.71
N ALA A 68 -6.28 4.93 -10.14
CA ALA A 68 -6.55 4.55 -11.52
C ALA A 68 -6.24 5.65 -12.55
N ARG A 69 -6.14 6.92 -12.10
CA ARG A 69 -5.72 8.07 -12.90
C ARG A 69 -4.26 8.46 -12.67
N GLY A 70 -3.51 7.69 -11.88
CA GLY A 70 -2.13 8.01 -11.49
C GLY A 70 -1.99 9.10 -10.42
N ASP A 71 -3.08 9.60 -9.84
CA ASP A 71 -3.03 10.68 -8.85
C ASP A 71 -2.86 10.13 -7.42
N ARG A 72 -1.61 9.76 -7.10
CA ARG A 72 -1.21 9.33 -5.74
C ARG A 72 -1.59 10.37 -4.69
N ALA A 73 -1.38 11.65 -4.99
CA ALA A 73 -1.58 12.73 -4.03
C ALA A 73 -3.07 12.88 -3.69
N ALA A 74 -3.98 12.81 -4.67
CA ALA A 74 -5.42 12.82 -4.41
C ALA A 74 -5.86 11.59 -3.62
N ALA A 75 -5.31 10.42 -3.92
CA ALA A 75 -5.62 9.19 -3.19
C ALA A 75 -5.23 9.29 -1.70
N VAL A 76 -4.06 9.86 -1.41
CA VAL A 76 -3.62 10.11 -0.03
C VAL A 76 -4.48 11.17 0.64
N ARG A 77 -4.73 12.31 -0.03
CA ARG A 77 -5.53 13.41 0.53
C ARG A 77 -6.90 12.94 0.99
N VAL A 78 -7.62 12.14 0.21
CA VAL A 78 -8.97 11.69 0.59
C VAL A 78 -8.96 10.72 1.78
N LEU A 79 -7.90 9.91 1.92
CA LEU A 79 -7.74 9.03 3.07
C LEU A 79 -7.37 9.80 4.34
N ASP A 80 -6.55 10.84 4.21
CA ASP A 80 -6.19 11.73 5.33
C ASP A 80 -7.39 12.55 5.85
N LEU A 81 -8.49 12.66 5.08
CA LEU A 81 -9.73 13.30 5.52
C LEU A 81 -10.59 12.41 6.44
N VAL A 82 -10.25 11.13 6.62
CA VAL A 82 -10.95 10.25 7.56
C VAL A 82 -10.53 10.62 8.99
N PRO A 83 -11.46 11.13 9.84
CA PRO A 83 -11.12 11.60 11.18
C PRO A 83 -10.50 10.51 12.06
N ASP A 84 -9.63 10.91 12.99
CA ASP A 84 -8.92 10.01 13.90
C ASP A 84 -9.87 9.27 14.87
N GLU A 85 -11.04 9.86 15.16
CA GLU A 85 -12.09 9.26 15.99
C GLU A 85 -12.94 8.21 15.25
N SER A 86 -12.74 8.05 13.93
CA SER A 86 -13.43 7.01 13.17
C SER A 86 -12.97 5.62 13.61
N ARG A 87 -13.92 4.69 13.76
CA ARG A 87 -13.62 3.28 14.05
C ARG A 87 -12.69 2.65 13.02
N ASP A 88 -12.75 3.13 11.78
CA ASP A 88 -11.97 2.63 10.66
C ASP A 88 -10.75 3.52 10.34
N HIS A 89 -10.38 4.44 11.22
CA HIS A 89 -9.26 5.35 11.00
C HIS A 89 -7.95 4.60 10.69
N THR A 90 -7.65 3.53 11.43
CA THR A 90 -6.47 2.68 11.19
C THR A 90 -6.44 2.13 9.75
N VAL A 91 -7.59 1.72 9.20
CA VAL A 91 -7.67 1.20 7.83
C VAL A 91 -7.32 2.30 6.82
N ALA A 92 -7.86 3.50 6.98
CA ALA A 92 -7.56 4.64 6.13
C ALA A 92 -6.07 5.02 6.22
N ARG A 93 -5.51 5.04 7.44
CA ARG A 93 -4.11 5.38 7.69
C ARG A 93 -3.15 4.35 7.07
N VAL A 94 -3.39 3.06 7.28
CA VAL A 94 -2.58 1.98 6.67
C VAL A 94 -2.64 2.07 5.14
N ALA A 95 -3.82 2.29 4.57
CA ALA A 95 -3.96 2.49 3.13
C ALA A 95 -3.17 3.72 2.63
N ALA A 96 -3.22 4.84 3.35
CA ALA A 96 -2.48 6.05 2.99
C ALA A 96 -0.97 5.83 3.03
N LEU A 97 -0.46 5.15 4.07
CA LEU A 97 0.97 4.82 4.19
C LEU A 97 1.43 3.88 3.07
N ARG A 98 0.64 2.86 2.75
CA ARG A 98 0.89 1.99 1.60
C ARG A 98 0.98 2.81 0.32
N ILE A 99 -0.02 3.64 0.04
CA ILE A 99 -0.06 4.44 -1.20
C ILE A 99 1.13 5.39 -1.31
N ARG A 100 1.57 6.00 -0.19
CA ARG A 100 2.74 6.89 -0.14
C ARG A 100 4.03 6.17 -0.50
N ALA A 101 4.17 4.89 -0.16
CA ALA A 101 5.40 4.12 -0.34
C ALA A 101 5.36 3.13 -1.53
N ALA A 102 4.18 2.74 -2.00
CA ALA A 102 3.99 1.65 -2.95
C ALA A 102 4.42 2.00 -4.37
N ARG A 103 4.83 0.95 -5.08
CA ARG A 103 4.82 0.92 -6.54
C ARG A 103 3.37 0.89 -7.03
N LEU A 104 2.96 1.86 -7.84
CA LEU A 104 1.61 1.89 -8.40
C LEU A 104 1.56 1.05 -9.67
N ALA A 105 0.50 0.26 -9.82
CA ALA A 105 0.34 -0.67 -10.95
C ALA A 105 -0.07 0.03 -12.27
N SER A 106 -0.50 1.29 -12.22
CA SER A 106 -0.98 2.05 -13.38
C SER A 106 0.03 3.14 -13.74
N GLY A 107 0.44 3.20 -15.02
CA GLY A 107 1.37 4.21 -15.56
C GLY A 107 2.85 3.96 -15.25
N ASP A 108 3.73 4.73 -15.90
CA ASP A 108 5.17 4.81 -15.58
C ASP A 108 5.37 5.66 -14.32
N HIS A 109 4.88 5.16 -13.19
CA HIS A 109 5.10 5.80 -11.89
C HIS A 109 6.26 5.12 -11.19
N PRO A 110 7.45 5.75 -11.13
CA PRO A 110 8.56 5.20 -10.36
C PRO A 110 8.15 5.08 -8.89
N LEU A 111 8.93 4.27 -8.17
CA LEU A 111 8.84 4.26 -6.71
C LEU A 111 9.00 5.69 -6.18
N PRO A 112 8.30 6.04 -5.08
CA PRO A 112 8.61 7.26 -4.36
C PRO A 112 10.08 7.26 -3.93
N GLY A 113 10.64 8.46 -3.73
CA GLY A 113 12.00 8.60 -3.27
C GLY A 113 12.20 7.99 -1.87
N GLU A 114 13.45 7.74 -1.53
CA GLU A 114 13.82 7.24 -0.21
C GLU A 114 13.25 8.11 0.95
N PRO A 115 13.29 9.46 0.88
CA PRO A 115 12.75 10.30 1.94
C PRO A 115 11.24 10.14 2.17
N GLU A 116 10.45 9.94 1.09
CA GLU A 116 9.01 9.71 1.21
C GLU A 116 8.70 8.35 1.87
N ILE A 117 9.47 7.32 1.54
CA ILE A 117 9.33 6.00 2.15
C ILE A 117 9.74 6.05 3.63
N ASP A 118 10.81 6.78 3.96
CA ASP A 118 11.24 6.98 5.35
C ASP A 118 10.23 7.75 6.19
N ALA A 119 9.59 8.77 5.62
CA ALA A 119 8.49 9.46 6.28
C ALA A 119 7.31 8.52 6.57
N ALA A 120 6.98 7.61 5.65
CA ALA A 120 5.95 6.61 5.85
C ALA A 120 6.33 5.58 6.93
N LEU A 121 7.58 5.07 6.92
CA LEU A 121 8.10 4.17 7.95
C LEU A 121 8.07 4.80 9.34
N LYS A 122 8.47 6.08 9.47
CA LYS A 122 8.39 6.83 10.74
C LYS A 122 6.95 6.96 11.24
N ALA A 123 6.00 7.14 10.33
CA ALA A 123 4.59 7.27 10.67
C ALA A 123 3.94 5.96 11.15
N ILE A 124 4.52 4.78 10.84
CA ILE A 124 4.06 3.49 11.39
C ILE A 124 4.25 3.43 12.91
N ALA A 125 5.32 4.05 13.43
CA ALA A 125 5.61 4.06 14.87
C ALA A 125 4.60 4.91 15.69
N ALA A 126 3.67 5.61 15.03
CA ALA A 126 2.56 6.25 15.70
C ALA A 126 1.59 5.17 16.26
N PRO A 127 0.89 5.43 17.39
CA PRO A 127 0.00 4.46 18.04
C PRO A 127 -1.20 3.97 17.21
N VAL A 128 -1.30 4.38 15.94
CA VAL A 128 -2.47 4.26 15.08
C VAL A 128 -2.55 2.91 14.36
N VAL A 129 -1.44 2.18 14.20
CA VAL A 129 -1.45 0.86 13.56
C VAL A 129 -1.80 -0.20 14.60
N ALA A 130 -3.00 -0.76 14.50
CA ALA A 130 -3.56 -1.67 15.50
C ALA A 130 -2.73 -2.96 15.65
N GLY A 131 -2.08 -3.10 16.81
CA GLY A 131 -1.35 -4.31 17.20
C GLY A 131 0.05 -4.43 16.59
N ASP A 132 0.96 -5.01 17.36
CA ASP A 132 2.36 -5.17 16.96
C ASP A 132 2.47 -5.87 15.59
N GLU A 133 1.70 -6.94 15.34
CA GLU A 133 1.84 -7.71 14.10
C GLU A 133 1.45 -6.93 12.83
N ALA A 134 0.36 -6.17 12.83
CA ALA A 134 -0.04 -5.40 11.66
C ALA A 134 0.98 -4.31 11.34
N ALA A 135 1.57 -3.69 12.38
CA ALA A 135 2.66 -2.73 12.23
C ALA A 135 3.91 -3.38 11.64
N TRP A 136 4.29 -4.58 12.11
CA TRP A 136 5.42 -5.33 11.55
C TRP A 136 5.19 -5.78 10.10
N LEU A 137 3.98 -6.22 9.75
CA LEU A 137 3.64 -6.56 8.36
C LEU A 137 3.76 -5.34 7.44
N LEU A 138 3.20 -4.21 7.84
CA LEU A 138 3.30 -2.97 7.07
C LEU A 138 4.75 -2.47 6.98
N ARG A 139 5.51 -2.55 8.07
CA ARG A 139 6.94 -2.20 8.11
C ARG A 139 7.74 -3.07 7.14
N THR A 140 7.47 -4.38 7.11
CA THR A 140 8.11 -5.33 6.19
C THR A 140 7.85 -4.93 4.74
N GLU A 141 6.58 -4.71 4.38
CA GLU A 141 6.16 -4.29 3.04
C GLU A 141 6.85 -2.98 2.60
N LEU A 142 6.93 -1.99 3.49
CA LEU A 142 7.59 -0.71 3.18
C LEU A 142 9.11 -0.84 3.02
N TYR A 143 9.78 -1.71 3.81
CA TYR A 143 11.20 -1.96 3.64
C TYR A 143 11.52 -2.75 2.37
N GLU A 144 10.65 -3.64 1.92
CA GLU A 144 10.76 -4.28 0.61
C GLU A 144 10.77 -3.23 -0.51
N TRP A 145 9.83 -2.27 -0.47
CA TRP A 145 9.81 -1.16 -1.43
C TRP A 145 11.00 -0.21 -1.28
N LYS A 146 11.46 0.04 -0.05
CA LYS A 146 12.67 0.84 0.20
C LYS A 146 13.90 0.19 -0.43
N LEU A 147 14.04 -1.13 -0.31
CA LEU A 147 15.15 -1.89 -0.90
C LEU A 147 15.15 -1.75 -2.43
N ASP A 148 13.98 -1.87 -3.05
CA ASP A 148 13.83 -1.65 -4.48
C ASP A 148 14.16 -0.21 -4.89
N ALA A 149 13.72 0.80 -4.12
CA ALA A 149 13.98 2.21 -4.40
C ALA A 149 15.48 2.55 -4.32
N VAL A 150 16.16 2.07 -3.29
CA VAL A 150 17.62 2.23 -3.09
C VAL A 150 18.39 1.60 -4.25
N ARG A 151 18.03 0.38 -4.67
CA ARG A 151 18.65 -0.30 -5.82
C ARG A 151 18.38 0.40 -7.16
N THR A 152 17.16 0.89 -7.36
CA THR A 152 16.79 1.61 -8.58
C THR A 152 17.55 2.92 -8.71
N THR A 153 17.71 3.65 -7.60
CA THR A 153 18.45 4.92 -7.55
C THR A 153 19.94 4.72 -7.82
N ALA A 154 20.51 3.61 -7.36
CA ALA A 154 21.91 3.28 -7.62
C ALA A 154 22.21 2.90 -9.08
N GLY A 155 21.18 2.57 -9.87
CA GLY A 155 21.32 2.09 -11.24
C GLY A 155 21.85 0.65 -11.34
N PRO A 156 21.97 0.11 -12.57
CA PRO A 156 22.47 -1.24 -12.77
C PRO A 156 23.94 -1.35 -12.29
N PRO A 157 24.34 -2.48 -11.70
CA PRO A 157 25.72 -2.68 -11.30
C PRO A 157 26.65 -2.58 -12.52
N PRO A 158 27.88 -2.07 -12.36
CA PRO A 158 28.85 -2.05 -13.44
C PRO A 158 29.11 -3.47 -13.95
N PRO A 159 29.43 -3.63 -15.26
CA PRO A 159 29.50 -4.94 -15.89
C PRO A 159 30.50 -5.87 -15.15
N PRO A 160 30.24 -7.19 -15.12
CA PRO A 160 31.02 -8.16 -14.32
C PRO A 160 32.53 -8.07 -14.53
N ARG A 161 32.93 -7.80 -15.78
CA ARG A 161 34.33 -7.67 -16.21
C ARG A 161 35.12 -6.61 -15.42
N THR A 162 34.44 -5.60 -14.89
CA THR A 162 35.08 -4.46 -14.21
C THR A 162 35.59 -4.81 -12.82
N TRP A 163 34.89 -5.67 -12.10
CA TRP A 163 35.19 -6.04 -10.72
C TRP A 163 35.75 -7.47 -10.60
N LEU A 164 35.37 -8.41 -11.47
CA LEU A 164 36.03 -9.72 -11.59
C LEU A 164 37.53 -9.58 -11.89
N ARG A 165 37.92 -8.61 -12.74
CA ARG A 165 39.33 -8.33 -13.07
C ARG A 165 40.13 -7.80 -11.86
N ARG A 166 39.45 -7.22 -10.87
CA ARG A 166 40.09 -6.72 -9.63
C ARG A 166 39.96 -7.70 -8.47
N GLY A 167 39.33 -8.87 -8.67
CA GLY A 167 39.01 -9.81 -7.59
C GLY A 167 38.06 -9.24 -6.53
N LEU A 168 37.37 -8.14 -6.84
CA LEU A 168 36.50 -7.43 -5.90
C LEU A 168 35.04 -7.76 -6.19
N PRO A 169 34.19 -7.92 -5.18
CA PRO A 169 32.74 -7.99 -5.37
C PRO A 169 32.18 -6.67 -5.94
N PRO A 170 30.96 -6.65 -6.49
CA PRO A 170 30.33 -5.42 -7.00
C PRO A 170 30.30 -4.31 -5.93
N PRO A 171 30.35 -3.03 -6.33
CA PRO A 171 30.34 -1.92 -5.37
C PRO A 171 29.05 -1.97 -4.53
N PRO A 172 29.14 -1.71 -3.22
CA PRO A 172 27.95 -1.67 -2.38
C PRO A 172 27.07 -0.48 -2.77
N VAL A 173 25.76 -0.71 -2.79
CA VAL A 173 24.79 0.38 -2.91
C VAL A 173 24.69 1.09 -1.55
N PRO A 174 24.90 2.42 -1.47
CA PRO A 174 24.73 3.17 -0.24
C PRO A 174 23.33 2.96 0.36
N GLY A 175 23.23 2.73 1.67
CA GLY A 175 21.95 2.53 2.37
C GLY A 175 21.34 1.14 2.22
N GLU A 176 21.73 0.34 1.22
CA GLU A 176 21.15 -1.00 0.99
C GLU A 176 21.40 -1.93 2.20
N ARG A 177 22.57 -1.81 2.84
CA ARG A 177 22.94 -2.66 3.97
C ARG A 177 22.01 -2.44 5.16
N GLU A 178 21.73 -1.19 5.49
CA GLU A 178 20.86 -0.78 6.58
C GLU A 178 19.42 -1.25 6.33
N VAL A 179 18.92 -1.04 5.11
CA VAL A 179 17.59 -1.51 4.69
C VAL A 179 17.46 -3.03 4.81
N ARG A 180 18.48 -3.77 4.37
CA ARG A 180 18.53 -5.24 4.47
C ARG A 180 18.54 -5.73 5.92
N ALA A 181 19.27 -5.04 6.80
CA ALA A 181 19.32 -5.37 8.21
C ALA A 181 17.96 -5.17 8.90
N GLU A 182 17.25 -4.09 8.57
CA GLU A 182 15.89 -3.85 9.06
C GLU A 182 14.90 -4.89 8.53
N LEU A 183 14.99 -5.24 7.25
CA LEU A 183 14.11 -6.25 6.64
C LEU A 183 14.34 -7.66 7.22
N GLU A 184 15.60 -8.03 7.49
CA GLU A 184 15.94 -9.27 8.20
C GLU A 184 15.31 -9.32 9.60
N GLN A 185 15.37 -8.21 10.36
CA GLN A 185 14.73 -8.11 11.68
C GLN A 185 13.21 -8.28 11.57
N CYS A 186 12.59 -7.67 10.56
CA CYS A 186 11.16 -7.79 10.32
C CYS A 186 10.73 -9.23 10.05
N TYR A 187 11.38 -9.92 9.10
CA TYR A 187 11.05 -11.33 8.81
C TYR A 187 11.29 -12.24 10.01
N ARG A 188 12.37 -12.06 10.76
CA ARG A 188 12.62 -12.85 11.98
C ARG A 188 11.57 -12.59 13.05
N TRP A 189 11.13 -11.35 13.22
CA TRP A 189 10.05 -11.03 14.14
C TRP A 189 8.75 -11.72 13.72
N LEU A 190 8.38 -11.63 12.44
CA LEU A 190 7.19 -12.28 11.88
C LEU A 190 7.27 -13.82 12.02
N ALA A 191 8.43 -14.42 11.78
CA ALA A 191 8.64 -15.86 11.91
C ALA A 191 8.33 -16.34 13.33
N ARG A 192 8.72 -15.58 14.37
CA ARG A 192 8.44 -15.92 15.78
C ARG A 192 6.95 -15.90 16.12
N GLN A 193 6.12 -15.18 15.35
CA GLN A 193 4.67 -15.12 15.57
C GLN A 193 3.92 -16.29 14.89
N ARG A 194 4.57 -17.05 14.00
CA ARG A 194 3.90 -18.13 13.25
C ARG A 194 3.87 -19.42 14.07
N GLN A 195 2.67 -20.01 14.18
CA GLN A 195 2.46 -21.33 14.80
C GLN A 195 2.69 -22.48 13.82
N LYS A 196 2.44 -22.26 12.52
CA LYS A 196 2.62 -23.28 11.48
C LYS A 196 4.11 -23.37 11.08
N PRO A 197 4.71 -24.56 11.09
CA PRO A 197 6.12 -24.74 10.70
C PRO A 197 6.43 -24.21 9.30
N GLU A 198 5.55 -24.49 8.32
CA GLU A 198 5.74 -24.05 6.93
C GLU A 198 5.84 -22.52 6.80
N ASP A 199 4.98 -21.78 7.49
CA ASP A 199 4.99 -20.31 7.47
C ASP A 199 6.24 -19.75 8.19
N HIS A 200 6.67 -20.42 9.26
CA HIS A 200 7.88 -20.07 9.99
C HIS A 200 9.13 -20.25 9.13
N GLU A 201 9.31 -21.43 8.53
CA GLU A 201 10.44 -21.77 7.66
C GLU A 201 10.53 -20.81 6.48
N ARG A 202 9.41 -20.52 5.81
CA ARG A 202 9.37 -19.55 4.72
C ARG A 202 9.87 -18.16 5.12
N LEU A 203 9.49 -17.67 6.31
CA LEU A 203 9.94 -16.37 6.80
C LEU A 203 11.41 -16.38 7.22
N ILE A 204 11.92 -17.51 7.73
CA ILE A 204 13.35 -17.68 8.01
C ILE A 204 14.17 -17.66 6.71
N ASP A 205 13.72 -18.33 5.66
CA ASP A 205 14.38 -18.31 4.36
C ASP A 205 14.40 -16.89 3.76
N LEU A 206 13.28 -16.16 3.85
CA LEU A 206 13.23 -14.76 3.46
C LEU A 206 14.23 -13.90 4.26
N SER A 207 14.34 -14.13 5.58
CA SER A 207 15.33 -13.43 6.42
C SER A 207 16.77 -13.71 6.00
N HIS A 208 17.08 -14.95 5.58
CA HIS A 208 18.40 -15.32 5.09
C HIS A 208 18.70 -14.71 3.72
N ALA A 209 17.71 -14.65 2.82
CA ALA A 209 17.86 -14.08 1.49
C ALA A 209 18.17 -12.57 1.53
N VAL A 210 17.63 -11.86 2.52
CA VAL A 210 17.86 -10.42 2.67
C VAL A 210 19.06 -10.09 3.56
N ARG A 211 19.62 -11.05 4.31
CA ARG A 211 20.75 -10.82 5.23
C ARG A 211 21.86 -9.99 4.58
N PRO A 212 22.31 -8.90 5.23
CA PRO A 212 23.40 -8.09 4.71
C PRO A 212 24.68 -8.92 4.60
N GLN A 213 25.38 -8.84 3.46
CA GLN A 213 26.66 -9.51 3.29
C GLN A 213 27.70 -8.89 4.22
N THR A 214 28.21 -9.69 5.17
CA THR A 214 29.39 -9.33 5.98
C THR A 214 30.62 -9.40 5.08
N ARG A 215 31.23 -8.25 4.78
CA ARG A 215 32.59 -8.24 4.21
C ARG A 215 33.60 -8.22 5.35
N PHE A 216 34.52 -9.17 5.33
CA PHE A 216 35.80 -9.08 6.02
C PHE A 216 36.77 -8.27 5.15
#